data_AF-A0A9N9WFE9-F1
#
_entry.id   AF-A0A9N9WFE9-F1
#
_cell.length_a   1.000
_cell.length_b   1.000
_cell.length_c   1.000
_cell.angle_alpha   90.00
_cell.angle_beta   90.00
_cell.angle_gamma   90.00
#
_symmetry.space_group_name_H-M   'P 1'
#
loop_
_entity.id
_entity.type
_entity.pdbx_description
1 polymer ?
#
loop_
_entity_poly.entity_id
_entity_poly.type
_entity_poly.pdbx_seq_one_letter_code
_entity_poly.pdbx_strand_id
1 'polypeptide(L)'
;MSQRSKTYKNYEKNGEATEKYFAQMQLQMYLTQKKTCVFCVADPDYDNNKKVTLINIPFKSKYIENLINNKLIVFWKNQIYPLLYKSVK
;
A
#
# COMPACT_ATOMS: atom_id res chain seq x y z
N MET A 1 -19.58 -16.49 -1.18
CA MET A 1 -18.32 -16.18 -0.49
C MET A 1 -18.60 -15.29 0.71
N SER A 2 -18.06 -15.62 1.88
CA SER A 2 -18.11 -14.80 3.10
C SER A 2 -17.48 -13.41 2.87
N GLN A 3 -17.93 -12.40 3.62
CA GLN A 3 -17.36 -11.04 3.56
C GLN A 3 -15.85 -11.04 3.85
N ARG A 4 -15.38 -11.89 4.79
CA ARG A 4 -13.96 -12.03 5.13
C ARG A 4 -13.14 -12.52 3.93
N SER A 5 -13.66 -13.48 3.17
CA SER A 5 -13.01 -14.01 1.98
C SER A 5 -12.91 -12.98 0.85
N LYS A 6 -13.88 -12.07 0.74
CA LYS A 6 -13.83 -10.97 -0.23
C LYS A 6 -12.75 -9.96 0.16
N THR A 7 -12.67 -9.59 1.44
CA THR A 7 -11.66 -8.65 1.93
C THR A 7 -10.25 -9.23 1.81
N TYR A 8 -10.05 -10.52 2.08
CA TYR A 8 -8.76 -11.20 1.94
C TYR A 8 -8.15 -11.02 0.54
N LYS A 9 -8.97 -11.22 -0.51
CA LYS A 9 -8.56 -11.03 -1.92
C LYS A 9 -8.19 -9.59 -2.29
N ASN A 10 -8.58 -8.61 -1.47
CA ASN A 10 -8.17 -7.22 -1.68
C ASN A 10 -6.74 -7.00 -1.18
N TYR A 11 -6.25 -7.76 -0.20
CA TYR A 11 -4.89 -7.63 0.33
C TYR A 11 -3.89 -8.42 -0.50
N GLU A 12 -4.24 -9.67 -0.82
CA GLU A 12 -3.37 -10.62 -1.48
C GLU A 12 -4.08 -11.25 -2.68
N LYS A 13 -3.36 -11.35 -3.79
CA LYS A 13 -3.81 -12.05 -4.99
C LYS A 13 -2.64 -12.83 -5.59
N ASN A 14 -2.78 -14.15 -5.66
CA ASN A 14 -1.81 -15.08 -6.23
C ASN A 14 -0.42 -15.05 -5.57
N GLY A 15 -0.37 -14.88 -4.24
CA GLY A 15 0.86 -14.81 -3.45
C GLY A 15 1.51 -13.42 -3.45
N GLU A 16 0.88 -12.43 -4.06
CA GLU A 16 1.40 -11.06 -4.15
C GLU A 16 0.47 -10.05 -3.48
N ALA A 17 1.05 -9.00 -2.90
CA ALA A 17 0.27 -7.87 -2.41
C ALA A 17 -0.39 -7.14 -3.59
N THR A 18 -1.66 -6.75 -3.45
CA THR A 18 -2.33 -5.98 -4.50
C THR A 18 -1.72 -4.57 -4.63
N GLU A 19 -1.91 -3.94 -5.80
CA GLU A 19 -1.28 -2.65 -6.16
C GLU A 19 -1.44 -1.58 -5.07
N LYS A 20 -2.62 -1.46 -4.46
CA LYS A 20 -2.89 -0.48 -3.39
C LYS A 20 -1.95 -0.67 -2.21
N TYR A 21 -1.86 -1.89 -1.68
CA TYR A 21 -1.03 -2.18 -0.51
C TYR A 21 0.45 -2.20 -0.87
N PHE A 22 0.80 -2.66 -2.08
CA PHE A 22 2.16 -2.53 -2.61
C PHE A 22 2.59 -1.06 -2.65
N ALA A 23 1.77 -0.17 -3.20
CA ALA A 23 2.04 1.27 -3.24
C ALA A 23 2.24 1.86 -1.83
N GLN A 24 1.37 1.48 -0.88
CA GLN A 24 1.50 1.88 0.52
C GLN A 24 2.85 1.47 1.12
N MET A 25 3.26 0.22 0.94
CA MET A 25 4.52 -0.29 1.47
C MET A 25 5.74 0.35 0.81
N GLN A 26 5.71 0.57 -0.50
CA GLN A 26 6.77 1.27 -1.21
C GLN A 26 6.93 2.71 -0.70
N LEU A 27 5.81 3.40 -0.44
CA LEU A 27 5.83 4.75 0.14
C LEU A 27 6.37 4.75 1.56
N GLN A 28 5.93 3.83 2.41
CA GLN A 28 6.45 3.68 3.78
C GLN A 28 7.97 3.43 3.75
N MET A 29 8.44 2.48 2.94
CA MET A 29 9.85 2.17 2.79
C MET A 29 10.67 3.35 2.27
N TYR A 30 10.14 4.14 1.34
CA TYR A 30 10.77 5.36 0.85
C TYR A 30 10.97 6.38 1.97
N LEU A 31 9.93 6.64 2.77
CA LEU A 31 9.97 7.60 3.87
C LEU A 31 10.90 7.14 5.02
N THR A 32 10.92 5.84 5.30
CA THR A 32 11.73 5.27 6.40
C THR A 32 13.12 4.79 5.94
N GLN A 33 13.46 4.96 4.66
CA GLN A 33 14.70 4.48 4.03
C GLN A 33 14.96 2.98 4.17
N LYS A 34 13.91 2.16 4.40
CA LYS A 34 14.03 0.71 4.52
C LYS A 34 14.07 0.07 3.13
N LYS A 35 14.77 -1.06 3.00
CA LYS A 35 14.96 -1.75 1.71
C LYS A 35 14.06 -2.97 1.53
N THR A 36 13.41 -3.41 2.60
CA THR A 36 12.50 -4.55 2.58
C THR A 36 11.47 -4.38 3.70
N CYS A 37 10.28 -4.95 3.54
CA CYS A 37 9.31 -5.13 4.62
C CYS A 37 8.58 -6.47 4.48
N VAL A 38 7.94 -6.91 5.56
CA VAL A 38 7.09 -8.10 5.57
C VAL A 38 5.63 -7.64 5.56
N PHE A 39 4.89 -8.07 4.55
CA PHE A 39 3.44 -7.90 4.48
C PHE A 39 2.76 -9.15 5.04
N CYS A 40 1.96 -8.99 6.09
CA CYS A 40 1.27 -10.08 6.76
C CYS A 40 -0.24 -9.98 6.49
N VAL A 41 -0.84 -11.06 5.98
CA VAL A 41 -2.27 -11.15 5.74
C VAL A 41 -2.83 -12.35 6.50
N ALA A 42 -3.75 -12.10 7.44
CA ALA A 42 -4.41 -13.16 8.19
C ALA A 42 -5.39 -13.92 7.30
N ASP A 43 -5.44 -15.25 7.44
CA ASP A 43 -6.41 -16.10 6.76
C ASP A 43 -7.86 -15.68 7.12
N PRO A 44 -8.84 -15.81 6.21
CA PRO A 44 -10.24 -15.47 6.53
C PRO A 44 -10.81 -16.20 7.75
N ASP A 45 -10.25 -17.36 8.10
CA ASP A 45 -10.60 -18.21 9.22
C ASP A 45 -9.52 -18.21 10.33
N TYR A 46 -8.75 -17.12 10.42
CA TYR A 46 -7.67 -16.95 11.40
C TYR A 46 -8.08 -17.23 12.86
N ASP A 47 -9.32 -16.90 13.23
CA ASP A 47 -9.83 -17.13 14.59
C ASP A 47 -9.72 -18.61 14.99
N ASN A 48 -9.86 -19.52 14.02
CA ASN A 48 -9.80 -20.96 14.21
C ASN A 48 -8.43 -21.55 13.84
N ASN A 49 -7.85 -21.11 12.72
CA ASN A 49 -6.66 -21.77 12.15
C ASN A 49 -5.32 -21.07 12.46
N LYS A 50 -5.35 -19.82 12.94
CA LYS A 50 -4.18 -18.97 13.23
C LYS A 50 -3.18 -18.81 12.07
N LYS A 51 -3.60 -19.07 10.82
CA LYS A 51 -2.75 -19.02 9.64
C LYS A 51 -2.57 -17.59 9.14
N VAL A 52 -1.35 -17.28 8.73
CA VAL A 52 -0.99 -16.01 8.11
C VAL A 52 -0.19 -16.25 6.85
N THR A 53 -0.43 -15.43 5.83
CA THR A 53 0.41 -15.33 4.64
C THR A 53 1.43 -14.23 4.88
N LEU A 54 2.72 -14.58 4.76
CA LEU A 54 3.83 -13.64 4.87
C LEU A 54 4.44 -13.42 3.48
N ILE A 55 4.45 -12.17 3.03
CA ILE A 55 5.00 -11.77 1.73
C ILE A 55 6.16 -10.82 1.97
N ASN A 56 7.36 -11.19 1.53
CA ASN A 56 8.52 -10.29 1.58
C ASN A 56 8.47 -9.30 0.42
N ILE A 57 8.46 -8.01 0.74
CA ILE A 57 8.32 -6.94 -0.24
C ILE A 57 9.65 -6.18 -0.34
N PRO A 58 10.38 -6.32 -1.46
CA PRO A 58 11.59 -5.55 -1.69
C PRO A 58 11.23 -4.11 -2.10
N PHE A 59 12.07 -3.17 -1.69
CA PHE A 59 11.97 -1.79 -2.17
C PHE A 59 12.24 -1.70 -3.67
N LYS A 60 11.42 -0.93 -4.38
CA LYS A 60 11.49 -0.70 -5.83
C LYS A 60 11.63 0.80 -6.10
N SER A 61 12.86 1.30 -6.13
CA SER A 61 13.16 2.72 -6.33
C SER A 61 12.46 3.32 -7.55
N LYS A 62 12.61 2.69 -8.73
CA LYS A 62 11.97 3.15 -9.97
C LYS A 62 10.44 3.25 -9.86
N TYR A 63 9.82 2.31 -9.16
CA TYR A 63 8.37 2.31 -8.95
C TYR A 63 7.95 3.51 -8.09
N ILE A 64 8.60 3.70 -6.93
CA ILE A 64 8.21 4.76 -6.00
C ILE A 64 8.56 6.15 -6.53
N GLU A 65 9.68 6.31 -7.23
CA GLU A 65 10.05 7.55 -7.91
C GLU A 65 8.99 7.94 -8.96
N ASN A 66 8.56 6.98 -9.79
CA ASN A 66 7.48 7.19 -10.75
C ASN A 66 6.15 7.54 -10.07
N LEU A 67 5.79 6.83 -8.99
CA LEU A 67 4.56 7.10 -8.23
C LEU A 67 4.56 8.51 -7.63
N ILE A 68 5.67 8.92 -7.00
CA ILE A 68 5.81 10.25 -6.40
C ILE A 68 5.76 11.34 -7.48
N ASN A 69 6.64 11.25 -8.48
CA ASN A 69 6.85 12.34 -9.43
C ASN A 69 5.66 12.51 -10.39
N ASN A 70 5.11 11.40 -10.89
CA ASN A 70 4.12 11.46 -11.97
C ASN A 70 2.68 11.40 -11.48
N LYS A 71 2.42 10.91 -10.26
CA LYS A 71 1.06 10.81 -9.72
C LYS A 71 0.86 11.67 -8.48
N LEU A 72 1.63 11.44 -7.42
CA LEU A 72 1.36 12.06 -6.11
C LEU A 72 1.61 13.58 -6.12
N ILE A 73 2.72 14.04 -6.69
CA ILE A 73 3.03 15.48 -6.76
C ILE A 73 1.99 16.21 -7.63
N VAL A 74 1.61 15.64 -8.77
CA VAL A 74 0.60 16.22 -9.66
C VAL A 74 -0.76 16.32 -8.95
N PHE A 75 -1.20 15.24 -8.31
CA PHE A 75 -2.43 15.23 -7.52
C PHE A 75 -2.38 16.27 -6.41
N TRP A 76 -1.29 16.33 -5.64
CA TRP A 76 -1.16 17.25 -4.53
C TRP A 76 -1.21 18.71 -5.00
N LYS A 77 -0.47 19.06 -6.06
CA LYS A 77 -0.46 20.41 -6.64
C LYS A 77 -1.83 20.84 -7.15
N ASN A 78 -2.59 19.93 -7.77
CA ASN A 78 -3.84 20.27 -8.43
C ASN A 78 -5.05 20.19 -7.50
N GLN A 79 -5.03 19.30 -6.51
CA GLN A 79 -6.20 18.98 -5.68
C GLN A 79 -6.04 19.44 -4.23
N ILE A 80 -4.84 19.33 -3.66
CA ILE A 80 -4.61 19.61 -2.24
C ILE A 80 -4.15 21.06 -2.02
N TYR A 81 -3.14 21.50 -2.78
CA TYR A 81 -2.56 22.83 -2.62
C TYR A 81 -3.57 23.97 -2.76
N PRO A 82 -4.51 23.98 -3.73
CA PRO A 82 -5.47 25.07 -3.85
C PRO A 82 -6.42 25.18 -2.66
N LEU A 83 -6.78 24.03 -2.06
CA LEU A 83 -7.63 24.00 -0.85
C LEU A 83 -6.87 24.54 0.35
N LEU A 84 -5.61 24.11 0.53
CA LEU A 84 -4.76 24.57 1.62
C LEU A 84 -4.46 26.07 1.51
N TYR A 85 -4.19 26.57 0.30
CA TYR A 85 -3.94 27.99 0.08
C TYR A 85 -5.18 28.85 0.37
N LYS A 86 -6.38 28.35 0.05
CA LYS A 86 -7.65 29.01 0.38
C LYS A 86 -7.95 29.00 1.87
N SER A 87 -7.51 27.99 2.63
CA SER A 87 -7.82 27.90 4.06
C SER A 87 -7.02 28.86 4.95
N VAL A 88 -5.95 29.46 4.42
CA VAL A 88 -5.10 30.43 5.13
C VAL A 88 -5.29 31.87 4.64
N LYS A 89 -6.16 32.06 3.64
CA LYS A 89 -6.64 33.38 3.20
C LYS A 89 -7.95 33.69 3.91
#